data_AF-A0AAW2LGB2-F1
#
_entry.id   AF-A0AAW2LGB2-F1
#
_cell.length_a   1.000
_cell.length_b   1.000
_cell.length_c   1.000
_cell.angle_alpha   90.00
_cell.angle_beta   90.00
_cell.angle_gamma   90.00
#
_symmetry.space_group_name_H-M   'P 1'
#
loop_
_entity.id
_entity.type
_entity.pdbx_description
1 polymer ?
#
loop_
_entity_poly.entity_id
_entity_poly.type
_entity_poly.pdbx_seq_one_letter_code
_entity_poly.pdbx_strand_id
1 'polypeptide(L)'
;MCQQTSSTSPPVMKCYTADDDHEPNHNDHNHPKKAQDTDMFTSLIPKSATKQPQKPHKPTTHLSLVIQEAISLSGIAFPMILTGLLLYSRSMISMLFLGRLGDLALAGGSLAVGFANITGYSILSGLAMGMEPICGQAFGAKKYTLLGLSLQRTVLLLVLTSFPISLLWLNMKRILLFLWARRSIATQAQAYLFYSVPDLFAQALLHPLRIYLRTQSNTLPLTFCAVVSILGHIPINYFLVSKLSLGIKGVAISGVWTNFNLVASLILYILLSGVYKKTWGGLSMECLKGWKSLLNLAIPSCISVCLEWWWYEIMILLCGLLLNPKATVASMGILIQTTSLIYIFPSSLGFSVSTRVGNEIGARRPEKAKLAAVVGLSGSFVLDSLPCFSQYQLGIFGPACLLKIKRL
;
A
#
# COMPACT_ATOMS: atom_id res chain seq x y z
N MET A 1 -4.50 -64.16 -49.14
CA MET A 1 -5.96 -63.95 -48.96
C MET A 1 -6.11 -62.57 -48.34
N CYS A 2 -6.61 -61.51 -48.98
CA CYS A 2 -7.38 -61.36 -50.21
C CYS A 2 -6.74 -60.29 -51.12
N GLN A 3 -6.82 -60.53 -52.43
CA GLN A 3 -6.62 -59.58 -53.52
C GLN A 3 -7.90 -58.74 -53.73
N GLN A 4 -7.76 -57.54 -54.30
CA GLN A 4 -8.49 -57.09 -55.51
C GLN A 4 -7.98 -55.70 -55.93
N THR A 5 -7.18 -55.60 -57.00
CA THR A 5 -7.54 -55.28 -58.42
C THR A 5 -7.70 -53.78 -58.70
N SER A 6 -6.75 -53.20 -59.45
CA SER A 6 -6.90 -52.64 -60.83
C SER A 6 -7.66 -51.31 -60.87
N SER A 7 -7.23 -50.24 -61.56
CA SER A 7 -6.94 -50.22 -63.00
C SER A 7 -6.43 -48.83 -63.46
N THR A 8 -5.50 -48.86 -64.45
CA THR A 8 -5.45 -48.02 -65.67
C THR A 8 -5.21 -46.49 -65.63
N SER A 9 -4.00 -46.13 -66.06
CA SER A 9 -3.46 -44.90 -66.71
C SER A 9 -4.15 -44.58 -68.08
N PRO A 10 -3.68 -43.67 -69.00
CA PRO A 10 -2.67 -42.55 -69.02
C PRO A 10 -3.19 -41.32 -69.88
N PRO A 11 -2.46 -40.64 -70.81
CA PRO A 11 -1.24 -39.78 -70.78
C PRO A 11 -1.47 -38.33 -71.36
N VAL A 12 -0.38 -37.64 -71.73
CA VAL A 12 -0.21 -36.58 -72.78
C VAL A 12 0.00 -35.15 -72.22
N MET A 13 0.95 -34.28 -72.62
CA MET A 13 2.27 -34.25 -73.29
C MET A 13 2.38 -32.89 -74.02
N LYS A 14 3.54 -32.19 -73.88
CA LYS A 14 4.09 -31.06 -74.69
C LYS A 14 3.40 -29.68 -74.55
N CYS A 15 4.04 -28.51 -74.68
CA CYS A 15 5.43 -28.01 -74.72
C CYS A 15 5.34 -26.45 -74.84
N TYR A 16 6.45 -25.74 -74.54
CA TYR A 16 6.76 -24.31 -74.85
C TYR A 16 5.96 -23.25 -74.06
N THR A 17 6.47 -22.09 -73.60
CA THR A 17 7.71 -21.30 -73.80
C THR A 17 7.86 -20.35 -72.59
N ALA A 18 9.03 -19.70 -72.48
CA ALA A 18 9.43 -18.73 -71.45
C ALA A 18 8.45 -17.58 -71.18
N ASP A 19 8.29 -17.18 -69.92
CA ASP A 19 8.82 -15.92 -69.35
C ASP A 19 8.31 -15.69 -67.90
N ASP A 20 9.09 -14.91 -67.15
CA ASP A 20 8.80 -14.20 -65.90
C ASP A 20 8.94 -14.91 -64.52
N ASP A 21 10.11 -14.66 -63.92
CA ASP A 21 10.32 -14.06 -62.58
C ASP A 21 9.56 -14.60 -61.35
N HIS A 22 10.24 -15.45 -60.57
CA HIS A 22 10.71 -15.14 -59.19
C HIS A 22 11.10 -16.42 -58.42
N GLU A 23 12.34 -16.47 -57.92
CA GLU A 23 12.85 -17.46 -56.97
C GLU A 23 11.99 -17.58 -55.70
N PRO A 24 11.80 -18.80 -55.17
CA PRO A 24 11.73 -19.00 -53.73
C PRO A 24 12.92 -19.86 -53.28
N ASN A 25 13.89 -19.23 -52.62
CA ASN A 25 15.00 -19.95 -52.03
C ASN A 25 14.58 -20.52 -50.67
N HIS A 26 14.58 -21.85 -50.59
CA HIS A 26 14.52 -22.63 -49.36
C HIS A 26 15.76 -22.30 -48.53
N ASN A 27 15.59 -21.98 -47.25
CA ASN A 27 16.54 -22.44 -46.24
C ASN A 27 15.93 -22.46 -44.84
N ASP A 28 15.83 -23.69 -44.34
CA ASP A 28 15.64 -24.07 -42.94
C ASP A 28 16.74 -23.46 -42.07
N HIS A 29 16.35 -22.65 -41.08
CA HIS A 29 17.11 -22.56 -39.84
C HIS A 29 16.17 -22.58 -38.64
N ASN A 30 16.12 -23.78 -38.05
CA ASN A 30 15.70 -24.09 -36.70
C ASN A 30 16.46 -23.18 -35.71
N HIS A 31 15.82 -22.12 -35.22
CA HIS A 31 16.29 -21.37 -34.05
C HIS A 31 15.42 -21.71 -32.83
N PRO A 32 16.03 -22.00 -31.66
CA PRO A 32 15.28 -22.34 -30.47
C PRO A 32 14.42 -21.14 -30.05
N LYS A 33 13.14 -21.40 -29.72
CA LYS A 33 12.21 -20.41 -29.16
C LYS A 33 12.85 -19.73 -27.94
N LYS A 34 13.38 -18.53 -28.17
CA LYS A 34 13.85 -17.63 -27.12
C LYS A 34 12.66 -17.34 -26.21
N ALA A 35 12.81 -17.61 -24.91
CA ALA A 35 11.81 -17.33 -23.90
C ALA A 35 11.32 -15.88 -24.05
N GLN A 36 10.03 -15.73 -24.26
CA GLN A 36 9.38 -14.43 -24.40
C GLN A 36 9.44 -13.77 -23.01
N ASP A 37 10.36 -12.82 -22.84
CA ASP A 37 10.44 -12.00 -21.64
C ASP A 37 9.05 -11.42 -21.36
N THR A 38 8.49 -11.76 -20.20
CA THR A 38 7.23 -11.21 -19.71
C THR A 38 7.51 -9.80 -19.21
N ASP A 39 7.73 -8.90 -20.16
CA ASP A 39 8.05 -7.52 -19.87
C ASP A 39 6.82 -6.87 -19.24
N MET A 40 6.93 -6.51 -17.96
CA MET A 40 5.86 -5.95 -17.13
C MET A 40 5.26 -4.66 -17.72
N PHE A 41 5.96 -4.09 -18.71
CA PHE A 41 5.61 -2.89 -19.47
C PHE A 41 5.47 -3.10 -20.98
N THR A 42 5.35 -4.34 -21.52
CA THR A 42 4.85 -4.45 -22.90
C THR A 42 3.48 -3.77 -22.94
N SER A 43 3.44 -2.60 -23.58
CA SER A 43 2.59 -1.48 -23.16
C SER A 43 1.16 -1.90 -22.81
N LEU A 44 0.79 -1.75 -21.53
CA LEU A 44 -0.60 -1.89 -21.08
C LEU A 44 -1.49 -0.74 -21.61
N ILE A 45 -0.89 0.27 -22.25
CA ILE A 45 -1.57 1.34 -23.00
C ILE A 45 -1.18 1.25 -24.48
N PRO A 46 -2.03 0.76 -25.40
CA PRO A 46 -1.70 0.73 -26.83
C PRO A 46 -1.66 2.14 -27.44
N LYS A 47 -0.75 2.36 -28.40
CA LYS A 47 -0.60 3.58 -29.21
C LYS A 47 -1.76 3.84 -30.19
N SER A 48 -2.87 3.10 -30.13
CA SER A 48 -4.06 3.38 -30.94
C SER A 48 -5.32 2.82 -30.29
N ALA A 49 -6.35 3.66 -30.23
CA ALA A 49 -7.68 3.29 -29.76
C ALA A 49 -8.41 2.50 -30.85
N THR A 50 -8.38 1.17 -30.80
CA THR A 50 -9.31 0.36 -31.61
C THR A 50 -10.70 0.47 -30.98
N LYS A 51 -11.62 1.19 -31.64
CA LYS A 51 -13.04 1.25 -31.26
C LYS A 51 -13.63 -0.16 -31.27
N GLN A 52 -14.01 -0.67 -30.10
CA GLN A 52 -14.84 -1.87 -30.01
C GLN A 52 -16.30 -1.52 -30.31
N PRO A 53 -17.09 -2.45 -30.89
CA PRO A 53 -18.50 -2.22 -31.17
C PRO A 53 -19.27 -2.03 -29.85
N GLN A 54 -19.89 -0.86 -29.67
CA GLN A 54 -20.79 -0.60 -28.55
C GLN A 54 -22.04 -1.47 -28.70
N LYS A 55 -22.30 -2.34 -27.71
CA LYS A 55 -23.62 -2.95 -27.52
C LYS A 55 -24.64 -1.84 -27.16
N PRO A 56 -25.92 -1.97 -27.57
CA PRO A 56 -26.91 -0.92 -27.39
C PRO A 56 -27.08 -0.59 -25.89
N HIS A 57 -26.74 0.65 -25.52
CA HIS A 57 -26.86 1.15 -24.17
C HIS A 57 -28.29 1.64 -23.92
N LYS A 58 -28.95 1.10 -22.88
CA LYS A 58 -30.13 1.74 -22.28
C LYS A 58 -29.75 3.17 -21.84
N PRO A 59 -30.64 4.17 -21.93
CA PRO A 59 -30.35 5.54 -21.52
C PRO A 59 -30.26 5.59 -19.98
N THR A 60 -29.07 5.36 -19.44
CA THR A 60 -28.76 5.65 -18.03
C THR A 60 -28.49 7.14 -17.90
N THR A 61 -29.23 7.83 -17.03
CA THR A 61 -29.00 9.24 -16.72
C THR A 61 -27.60 9.44 -16.13
N HIS A 62 -26.95 10.58 -16.41
CA HIS A 62 -25.62 10.91 -15.88
C HIS A 62 -25.54 10.79 -14.35
N LEU A 63 -26.64 11.12 -13.65
CA LEU A 63 -26.76 10.99 -12.20
C LEU A 63 -26.71 9.53 -11.73
N SER A 64 -27.34 8.60 -12.46
CA SER A 64 -27.33 7.17 -12.14
C SER A 64 -25.90 6.59 -12.20
N LEU A 65 -25.10 7.02 -13.18
CA LEU A 65 -23.69 6.62 -13.29
C LEU A 65 -22.84 7.16 -12.14
N VAL A 66 -23.05 8.41 -11.73
CA VAL A 66 -22.37 9.02 -10.57
C VAL A 66 -22.71 8.26 -9.28
N ILE A 67 -23.99 7.98 -9.03
CA ILE A 67 -24.43 7.24 -7.83
C ILE A 67 -23.84 5.82 -7.82
N GLN A 68 -23.85 5.11 -8.95
CA GLN A 68 -23.29 3.77 -9.04
C GLN A 68 -21.77 3.76 -8.76
N GLU A 69 -21.04 4.75 -9.26
CA GLU A 69 -19.61 4.87 -8.99
C GLU A 69 -19.36 5.26 -7.53
N ALA A 70 -20.15 6.16 -6.95
CA ALA A 70 -20.07 6.52 -5.54
C ALA A 70 -20.31 5.32 -4.61
N ILE A 71 -21.28 4.44 -4.93
CA ILE A 71 -21.51 3.18 -4.20
C ILE A 71 -20.30 2.25 -4.32
N SER A 72 -19.73 2.13 -5.54
CA SER A 72 -18.55 1.29 -5.78
C SER A 72 -17.33 1.78 -5.00
N LEU A 73 -17.11 3.10 -4.97
CA LEU A 73 -16.06 3.73 -4.17
C LEU A 73 -16.30 3.51 -2.67
N SER A 74 -17.54 3.66 -2.21
CA SER A 74 -17.93 3.48 -0.80
C SER A 74 -17.71 2.04 -0.33
N GLY A 75 -17.97 1.05 -1.19
CA GLY A 75 -17.74 -0.36 -0.89
C GLY A 75 -16.27 -0.71 -0.56
N ILE A 76 -15.31 0.07 -1.07
CA ILE A 76 -13.89 -0.08 -0.74
C ILE A 76 -13.49 0.89 0.38
N ALA A 77 -13.94 2.14 0.33
CA ALA A 77 -13.54 3.19 1.27
C ALA A 77 -14.04 2.91 2.69
N PHE A 78 -15.29 2.47 2.87
CA PHE A 78 -15.85 2.25 4.20
C PHE A 78 -15.10 1.18 5.03
N PRO A 79 -14.83 -0.04 4.49
CA PRO A 79 -13.99 -1.00 5.21
C PRO A 79 -12.56 -0.49 5.47
N MET A 80 -12.01 0.31 4.55
CA MET A 80 -10.69 0.91 4.73
C MET A 80 -10.67 1.96 5.85
N ILE A 81 -11.72 2.78 5.98
CA ILE A 81 -11.90 3.72 7.11
C ILE A 81 -11.95 2.95 8.42
N LEU A 82 -12.78 1.91 8.50
CA LEU A 82 -12.90 1.11 9.73
C LEU A 82 -11.57 0.42 10.07
N THR A 83 -10.87 -0.12 9.09
CA THR A 83 -9.51 -0.67 9.27
C THR A 83 -8.54 0.40 9.76
N GLY A 84 -8.56 1.60 9.17
CA GLY A 84 -7.70 2.71 9.56
C GLY A 84 -7.94 3.14 11.01
N LEU A 85 -9.21 3.27 11.40
CA LEU A 85 -9.61 3.59 12.78
C LEU A 85 -9.12 2.54 13.77
N LEU A 86 -9.28 1.24 13.46
CA LEU A 86 -8.80 0.14 14.30
C LEU A 86 -7.28 0.18 14.49
N LEU A 87 -6.52 0.38 13.40
CA LEU A 87 -5.07 0.49 13.46
C LEU A 87 -4.63 1.75 14.23
N TYR A 88 -5.37 2.85 14.14
CA TYR A 88 -5.13 4.04 14.94
C TYR A 88 -5.41 3.81 16.43
N SER A 89 -6.52 3.14 16.77
CA SER A 89 -6.85 2.75 18.15
C SER A 89 -5.77 1.87 18.78
N ARG A 90 -5.13 0.99 18.00
CA ARG A 90 -3.97 0.21 18.45
C ARG A 90 -2.84 1.10 18.98
N SER A 91 -2.45 2.10 18.21
CA SER A 91 -1.40 3.04 18.58
C SER A 91 -1.80 3.82 19.83
N MET A 92 -3.06 4.25 19.93
CA MET A 92 -3.58 4.88 21.15
C MET A 92 -3.48 3.97 22.38
N ILE A 93 -3.86 2.70 22.27
CA ILE A 93 -3.74 1.72 23.36
C ILE A 93 -2.28 1.60 23.80
N SER A 94 -1.34 1.43 22.87
CA SER A 94 0.09 1.34 23.18
C SER A 94 0.58 2.59 23.93
N MET A 95 0.17 3.79 23.50
CA MET A 95 0.52 5.05 24.14
C MET A 95 -0.09 5.20 25.54
N LEU A 96 -1.30 4.70 25.78
CA LEU A 96 -1.91 4.68 27.12
C LEU A 96 -1.10 3.79 28.08
N PHE A 97 -0.63 2.63 27.62
CA PHE A 97 0.23 1.76 28.44
C PHE A 97 1.59 2.42 28.72
N LEU A 98 2.20 3.10 27.74
CA LEU A 98 3.41 3.89 27.98
C LEU A 98 3.18 5.02 29.01
N GLY A 99 2.05 5.71 28.92
CA GLY A 99 1.67 6.75 29.88
C GLY A 99 1.52 6.22 31.30
N ARG A 100 0.92 5.03 31.46
CA ARG A 100 0.79 4.35 32.76
C ARG A 100 2.12 3.93 33.38
N LEU A 101 3.16 3.71 32.56
CA LEU A 101 4.50 3.40 33.04
C LEU A 101 5.25 4.65 33.55
N GLY A 102 4.73 5.85 33.31
CA GLY A 102 5.28 7.13 33.75
C GLY A 102 6.00 7.93 32.66
N ASP A 103 6.29 9.19 32.97
CA ASP A 103 6.75 10.21 32.02
C ASP A 103 8.01 9.81 31.24
N LEU A 104 8.93 9.09 31.88
CA LEU A 104 10.19 8.67 31.24
C LEU A 104 9.95 7.61 30.16
N ALA A 105 9.07 6.64 30.42
CA ALA A 105 8.71 5.61 29.46
C ALA A 105 7.87 6.19 28.31
N LEU A 106 6.94 7.10 28.64
CA LEU A 106 6.17 7.83 27.64
C LEU A 106 7.06 8.67 26.73
N ALA A 107 7.97 9.48 27.27
CA ALA A 107 8.87 10.29 26.47
C ALA A 107 9.81 9.45 25.59
N GLY A 108 10.38 8.37 26.15
CA GLY A 108 11.23 7.45 25.40
C GLY A 108 10.49 6.67 24.31
N GLY A 109 9.29 6.17 24.61
CA GLY A 109 8.44 5.45 23.67
C GLY A 109 7.94 6.34 22.54
N SER A 110 7.45 7.54 22.84
CA SER A 110 7.06 8.53 21.83
C SER A 110 8.22 8.88 20.89
N LEU A 111 9.42 9.12 21.44
CA LEU A 111 10.62 9.38 20.63
C LEU A 111 10.98 8.19 19.73
N ALA A 112 10.88 6.96 20.25
CA ALA A 112 11.11 5.76 19.48
C ALA A 112 10.09 5.59 18.34
N VAL A 113 8.81 5.85 18.61
CA VAL A 113 7.75 5.78 17.58
C VAL A 113 7.98 6.83 16.49
N GLY A 114 8.28 8.09 16.85
CA GLY A 114 8.62 9.12 15.86
C GLY A 114 9.83 8.75 15.01
N PHE A 115 10.90 8.26 15.64
CA PHE A 115 12.07 7.76 14.91
C PHE A 115 11.74 6.58 13.99
N ALA A 116 10.90 5.64 14.45
CA ALA A 116 10.45 4.51 13.64
C ALA A 116 9.61 4.95 12.44
N ASN A 117 8.73 5.93 12.64
CA ASN A 117 7.92 6.52 11.58
C ASN A 117 8.80 7.12 10.48
N ILE A 118 9.79 7.93 10.85
CA ILE A 118 10.71 8.60 9.90
C ILE A 118 11.58 7.60 9.16
N THR A 119 12.18 6.67 9.89
CA THR A 119 13.30 5.86 9.38
C THR A 119 12.91 4.48 8.88
N GLY A 120 11.68 4.03 9.17
CA GLY A 120 11.24 2.68 8.85
C GLY A 120 9.83 2.61 8.29
N TYR A 121 8.82 2.95 9.08
CA TYR A 121 7.43 2.72 8.71
C TYR A 121 6.99 3.54 7.48
N SER A 122 7.41 4.82 7.35
CA SER A 122 7.11 5.61 6.15
C SER A 122 7.76 5.02 4.89
N ILE A 123 9.00 4.52 5.00
CA ILE A 123 9.75 3.91 3.91
C ILE A 123 9.08 2.63 3.45
N LEU A 124 8.76 1.71 4.37
CA LEU A 124 8.10 0.45 4.03
C LEU A 124 6.71 0.69 3.43
N SER A 125 5.93 1.60 4.03
CA SER A 125 4.60 1.97 3.51
C SER A 125 4.69 2.55 2.10
N GLY A 126 5.60 3.50 1.87
CA GLY A 126 5.74 4.18 0.60
C GLY A 126 6.31 3.30 -0.52
N LEU A 127 7.28 2.43 -0.22
CA LEU A 127 7.76 1.43 -1.18
C LEU A 127 6.65 0.44 -1.56
N ALA A 128 5.82 0.03 -0.60
CA ALA A 128 4.68 -0.85 -0.87
C ALA A 128 3.68 -0.22 -1.85
N MET A 129 3.41 1.09 -1.72
CA MET A 129 2.43 1.79 -2.55
C MET A 129 2.74 1.75 -4.06
N GLY A 130 4.02 1.59 -4.45
CA GLY A 130 4.38 1.39 -5.85
C GLY A 130 3.78 0.12 -6.49
N MET A 131 3.36 -0.85 -5.69
CA MET A 131 2.67 -2.07 -6.12
C MET A 131 1.23 -1.81 -6.60
N GLU A 132 0.56 -0.79 -6.06
CA GLU A 132 -0.89 -0.58 -6.24
C GLU A 132 -1.28 -0.31 -7.70
N PRO A 133 -0.60 0.58 -8.46
CA PRO A 133 -0.92 0.77 -9.88
C PRO A 133 -0.73 -0.51 -10.70
N ILE A 134 0.31 -1.30 -10.41
CA ILE A 134 0.60 -2.55 -11.11
C ILE A 134 -0.53 -3.56 -10.87
N CYS A 135 -0.91 -3.77 -9.61
CA CYS A 135 -1.92 -4.74 -9.23
C CYS A 135 -3.33 -4.31 -9.68
N GLY A 136 -3.68 -3.03 -9.55
CA GLY A 136 -4.97 -2.52 -10.02
C GLY A 136 -5.13 -2.66 -11.53
N GLN A 137 -4.15 -2.23 -12.31
CA GLN A 137 -4.20 -2.38 -13.78
C GLN A 137 -4.18 -3.85 -14.20
N ALA A 138 -3.38 -4.68 -13.55
CA ALA A 138 -3.35 -6.12 -13.82
C ALA A 138 -4.71 -6.80 -13.53
N PHE A 139 -5.36 -6.44 -12.42
CA PHE A 139 -6.67 -6.97 -12.06
C PHE A 139 -7.74 -6.55 -13.07
N GLY A 140 -7.76 -5.27 -13.44
CA GLY A 140 -8.63 -4.74 -14.50
C GLY A 140 -8.44 -5.43 -15.85
N ALA A 141 -7.18 -5.68 -16.22
CA ALA A 141 -6.80 -6.40 -17.45
C ALA A 141 -6.99 -7.92 -17.37
N LYS A 142 -7.48 -8.45 -16.22
CA LYS A 142 -7.61 -9.89 -15.93
C LYS A 142 -6.30 -10.68 -16.01
N LYS A 143 -5.15 -10.00 -15.86
CA LYS A 143 -3.82 -10.61 -15.77
C LYS A 143 -3.51 -11.01 -14.33
N TYR A 144 -4.33 -11.91 -13.78
CA TYR A 144 -4.37 -12.19 -12.34
C TYR A 144 -3.06 -12.73 -11.76
N THR A 145 -2.28 -13.50 -12.54
CA THR A 145 -0.97 -14.02 -12.12
C THR A 145 0.04 -12.92 -11.81
N LEU A 146 -0.12 -11.73 -12.42
CA LEU A 146 0.76 -10.60 -12.17
C LEU A 146 0.57 -10.04 -10.75
N LEU A 147 -0.61 -10.19 -10.14
CA LEU A 147 -0.85 -9.74 -8.76
C LEU A 147 0.01 -10.55 -7.78
N GLY A 148 0.04 -11.88 -7.93
CA GLY A 148 0.85 -12.76 -7.09
C GLY A 148 2.35 -12.51 -7.27
N LEU A 149 2.79 -12.30 -8.51
CA LEU A 149 4.19 -11.98 -8.81
C LEU A 149 4.61 -10.61 -8.24
N SER A 150 3.77 -9.59 -8.40
CA SER A 150 4.00 -8.27 -7.80
C SER A 150 4.01 -8.33 -6.28
N LEU A 151 3.12 -9.11 -5.66
CA LEU A 151 3.12 -9.35 -4.22
C LEU A 151 4.45 -9.92 -3.73
N GLN A 152 4.96 -10.98 -4.40
CA GLN A 152 6.25 -11.59 -4.05
C GLN A 152 7.41 -10.59 -4.18
N ARG A 153 7.47 -9.85 -5.30
CA ARG A 153 8.49 -8.84 -5.55
C ARG A 153 8.49 -7.74 -4.50
N THR A 154 7.32 -7.22 -4.16
CA THR A 154 7.18 -6.17 -3.16
C THR A 154 7.54 -6.68 -1.76
N VAL A 155 7.08 -7.87 -1.36
CA VAL A 155 7.50 -8.47 -0.07
C VAL A 155 9.02 -8.60 0.00
N LEU A 156 9.66 -9.12 -1.06
CA LEU A 156 11.11 -9.26 -1.10
C LEU A 156 11.82 -7.90 -1.02
N LEU A 157 11.34 -6.89 -1.76
CA LEU A 157 11.86 -5.51 -1.67
C LEU A 157 11.82 -5.00 -0.23
N LEU A 158 10.67 -5.11 0.44
CA LEU A 158 10.47 -4.57 1.78
C LEU A 158 11.28 -5.33 2.83
N VAL A 159 11.42 -6.66 2.69
CA VAL A 159 12.28 -7.46 3.56
C VAL A 159 13.75 -7.05 3.39
N LEU A 160 14.23 -6.87 2.16
CA LEU A 160 15.57 -6.38 1.89
C LEU A 160 15.81 -4.98 2.48
N THR A 161 14.84 -4.07 2.35
CA THR A 161 14.89 -2.74 2.96
C THR A 161 14.83 -2.78 4.49
N SER A 162 14.19 -3.78 5.09
CA SER A 162 14.08 -3.92 6.55
C SER A 162 15.42 -4.20 7.22
N PHE A 163 16.39 -4.83 6.54
CA PHE A 163 17.72 -5.09 7.11
C PHE A 163 18.53 -3.84 7.45
N PRO A 164 18.78 -2.88 6.54
CA PRO A 164 19.49 -1.64 6.88
C PRO A 164 18.74 -0.80 7.92
N ILE A 165 17.40 -0.79 7.88
CA ILE A 165 16.58 -0.11 8.91
C ILE A 165 16.79 -0.78 10.28
N SER A 166 16.83 -2.11 10.33
CA SER A 166 17.09 -2.84 11.57
C SER A 166 18.46 -2.46 12.16
N LEU A 167 19.52 -2.41 11.33
CA LEU A 167 20.85 -1.98 11.77
C LEU A 167 20.84 -0.55 12.33
N LEU A 168 20.08 0.35 11.71
CA LEU A 168 19.88 1.71 12.20
C LEU A 168 19.19 1.72 13.58
N TRP A 169 18.11 0.96 13.74
CA TRP A 169 17.33 0.88 15.00
C TRP A 169 18.13 0.25 16.15
N LEU A 170 19.00 -0.71 15.85
CA LEU A 170 19.92 -1.30 16.84
C LEU A 170 20.96 -0.30 17.36
N ASN A 171 21.22 0.80 16.62
CA ASN A 171 22.18 1.84 16.99
C ASN A 171 21.53 3.16 17.44
N MET A 172 20.21 3.20 17.64
CA MET A 172 19.45 4.41 17.98
C MET A 172 20.01 5.18 19.19
N LYS A 173 20.41 4.49 20.26
CA LYS A 173 20.98 5.11 21.46
C LYS A 173 22.22 5.94 21.15
N ARG A 174 23.11 5.42 20.30
CA ARG A 174 24.35 6.12 19.92
C ARG A 174 24.01 7.38 19.14
N ILE A 175 23.05 7.29 18.21
CA ILE A 175 22.55 8.42 17.42
C ILE A 175 21.93 9.49 18.34
N LEU A 176 21.06 9.09 19.27
CA LEU A 176 20.42 10.03 20.20
C LEU A 176 21.40 10.71 21.16
N LEU A 177 22.42 9.98 21.65
CA LEU A 177 23.46 10.56 22.48
C LEU A 177 24.33 11.54 21.70
N PHE A 178 24.59 11.27 20.41
CA PHE A 178 25.26 12.21 19.51
C PHE A 178 24.44 13.49 19.30
N LEU A 179 23.11 13.37 19.23
CA LEU A 179 22.17 14.50 19.14
C LEU A 179 21.87 15.16 20.51
N TRP A 180 22.72 14.96 21.52
CA TRP A 180 22.61 15.54 22.87
C TRP A 180 21.32 15.21 23.64
N ALA A 181 20.66 14.08 23.34
CA ALA A 181 19.50 13.63 24.11
C ALA A 181 19.93 13.13 25.52
N ARG A 182 19.03 13.30 26.51
CA ARG A 182 19.23 12.76 27.86
C ARG A 182 19.40 11.24 27.81
N ARG A 183 20.46 10.72 28.44
CA ARG A 183 20.83 9.29 28.43
C ARG A 183 19.70 8.35 28.89
N SER A 184 18.87 8.79 29.83
CA SER A 184 17.71 8.04 30.32
C SER A 184 16.64 7.86 29.23
N ILE A 185 16.27 8.94 28.52
CA ILE A 185 15.31 8.90 27.41
C ILE A 185 15.87 8.07 26.25
N ALA A 186 17.14 8.29 25.88
CA ALA A 186 17.80 7.52 24.82
C ALA A 186 17.83 6.01 25.12
N THR A 187 17.94 5.62 26.40
CA THR A 187 17.91 4.21 26.81
C THR A 187 16.51 3.61 26.70
N GLN A 188 15.46 4.35 27.09
CA GLN A 188 14.07 3.92 26.91
C GLN A 188 13.72 3.77 25.43
N ALA A 189 14.06 4.78 24.62
CA ALA A 189 13.79 4.78 23.19
C ALA A 189 14.49 3.62 22.46
N GLN A 190 15.77 3.38 22.79
CA GLN A 190 16.50 2.23 22.26
C GLN A 190 15.87 0.90 22.65
N ALA A 191 15.41 0.75 23.90
CA ALA A 191 14.74 -0.47 24.32
C ALA A 191 13.48 -0.70 23.49
N TYR A 192 12.63 0.33 23.33
CA TYR A 192 11.43 0.22 22.51
C TYR A 192 11.73 -0.19 21.06
N LEU A 193 12.69 0.46 20.39
CA LEU A 193 13.05 0.13 19.01
C LEU A 193 13.68 -1.25 18.88
N PHE A 194 14.56 -1.64 19.80
CA PHE A 194 15.20 -2.96 19.78
C PHE A 194 14.15 -4.08 19.76
N TYR A 195 13.15 -3.99 20.63
CA TYR A 195 12.06 -4.97 20.67
C TYR A 195 11.04 -4.79 19.54
N SER A 196 11.02 -3.64 18.85
CA SER A 196 10.19 -3.39 17.67
C SER A 196 10.83 -3.85 16.35
N VAL A 197 12.11 -4.26 16.34
CA VAL A 197 12.79 -4.73 15.09
C VAL A 197 12.00 -5.80 14.33
N PRO A 198 11.42 -6.84 14.96
CA PRO A 198 10.63 -7.83 14.25
C PRO A 198 9.39 -7.26 13.56
N ASP A 199 8.90 -6.10 14.01
CA ASP A 199 7.75 -5.41 13.41
C ASP A 199 8.03 -4.97 11.97
N LEU A 200 9.29 -4.67 11.63
CA LEU A 200 9.67 -4.31 10.26
C LEU A 200 9.32 -5.44 9.28
N PHE A 201 9.58 -6.69 9.66
CA PHE A 201 9.26 -7.86 8.86
C PHE A 201 7.75 -8.13 8.81
N ALA A 202 7.03 -7.88 9.92
CA ALA A 202 5.57 -7.94 9.92
C ALA A 202 4.98 -6.90 8.94
N GLN A 203 5.50 -5.67 8.95
CA GLN A 203 5.07 -4.61 8.02
C GLN A 203 5.46 -4.92 6.56
N ALA A 204 6.62 -5.53 6.34
CA ALA A 204 7.05 -5.98 5.02
C ALA A 204 6.09 -6.99 4.38
N LEU A 205 5.35 -7.76 5.19
CA LEU A 205 4.28 -8.64 4.75
C LEU A 205 2.92 -7.94 4.72
N LEU A 206 2.62 -7.13 5.74
CA LEU A 206 1.31 -6.53 5.94
C LEU A 206 0.96 -5.52 4.84
N HIS A 207 1.85 -4.59 4.50
CA HIS A 207 1.55 -3.57 3.49
C HIS A 207 1.21 -4.18 2.12
N PRO A 208 2.03 -5.12 1.56
CA PRO A 208 1.71 -5.74 0.28
C PRO A 208 0.43 -6.58 0.32
N LEU A 209 0.17 -7.32 1.40
CA LEU A 209 -1.06 -8.11 1.56
C LEU A 209 -2.32 -7.23 1.55
N ARG A 210 -2.28 -6.07 2.21
CA ARG A 210 -3.38 -5.10 2.21
C ARG A 210 -3.65 -4.57 0.80
N ILE A 211 -2.60 -4.21 0.06
CA ILE A 211 -2.72 -3.73 -1.33
C ILE A 211 -3.26 -4.84 -2.24
N TYR A 212 -2.75 -6.06 -2.10
CA TYR A 212 -3.18 -7.22 -2.86
C TYR A 212 -4.67 -7.52 -2.69
N LEU A 213 -5.20 -7.48 -1.47
CA LEU A 213 -6.63 -7.66 -1.22
C LEU A 213 -7.46 -6.46 -1.70
N ARG A 214 -6.99 -5.24 -1.44
CA ARG A 214 -7.70 -4.01 -1.79
C ARG A 214 -7.86 -3.83 -3.30
N THR A 215 -6.82 -4.10 -4.08
CA THR A 215 -6.85 -3.96 -5.56
C THR A 215 -7.89 -4.87 -6.22
N GLN A 216 -8.24 -5.98 -5.55
CA GLN A 216 -9.31 -6.90 -5.93
C GLN A 216 -10.69 -6.50 -5.37
N SER A 217 -10.80 -5.33 -4.74
CA SER A 217 -11.96 -4.84 -4.01
C SER A 217 -12.41 -5.73 -2.85
N ASN A 218 -11.51 -6.54 -2.29
CA ASN A 218 -11.79 -7.47 -1.19
C ASN A 218 -11.25 -6.93 0.15
N THR A 219 -11.88 -5.87 0.67
CA THR A 219 -11.36 -5.11 1.84
C THR A 219 -12.03 -5.47 3.18
N LEU A 220 -13.23 -6.06 3.17
CA LEU A 220 -13.90 -6.52 4.40
C LEU A 220 -13.08 -7.52 5.25
N PRO A 221 -12.38 -8.52 4.67
CA PRO A 221 -11.61 -9.47 5.46
C PRO A 221 -10.47 -8.81 6.23
N LEU A 222 -9.85 -7.79 5.64
CA LEU A 222 -8.84 -6.99 6.31
C LEU A 222 -9.41 -6.31 7.56
N THR A 223 -10.63 -5.79 7.47
CA THR A 223 -11.32 -5.17 8.59
C THR A 223 -11.59 -6.17 9.69
N PHE A 224 -12.14 -7.34 9.35
CA PHE A 224 -12.41 -8.41 10.31
C PHE A 224 -11.14 -8.89 11.03
N CYS A 225 -10.07 -9.16 10.26
CA CYS A 225 -8.78 -9.56 10.84
C CYS A 225 -8.19 -8.47 11.75
N ALA A 226 -8.36 -7.19 11.38
CA ALA A 226 -7.96 -6.07 12.22
C ALA A 226 -8.76 -6.04 13.54
N VAL A 227 -10.09 -6.21 13.50
CA VAL A 227 -10.92 -6.27 14.71
C VAL A 227 -10.41 -7.35 15.67
N VAL A 228 -10.23 -8.58 15.17
CA VAL A 228 -9.73 -9.70 15.98
C VAL A 228 -8.36 -9.38 16.59
N SER A 229 -7.46 -8.81 15.79
CA SER A 229 -6.11 -8.46 16.24
C SER A 229 -6.11 -7.36 17.32
N ILE A 230 -6.96 -6.33 17.17
CA ILE A 230 -7.06 -5.23 18.14
C ILE A 230 -7.74 -5.66 19.43
N LEU A 231 -8.78 -6.50 19.36
CA LEU A 231 -9.38 -7.09 20.56
C LEU A 231 -8.35 -7.92 21.36
N GLY A 232 -7.45 -8.63 20.67
CA GLY A 232 -6.32 -9.30 21.30
C GLY A 232 -5.23 -8.35 21.82
N HIS A 233 -5.07 -7.17 21.23
CA HIS A 233 -4.00 -6.23 21.60
C HIS A 233 -4.10 -5.73 23.05
N ILE A 234 -5.32 -5.48 23.54
CA ILE A 234 -5.56 -5.01 24.92
C ILE A 234 -5.09 -6.04 25.97
N PRO A 235 -5.58 -7.30 25.96
CA PRO A 235 -5.14 -8.31 26.92
C PRO A 235 -3.65 -8.65 26.75
N ILE A 236 -3.10 -8.63 25.52
CA ILE A 236 -1.66 -8.84 25.30
C ILE A 236 -0.85 -7.74 25.98
N ASN A 237 -1.22 -6.46 25.81
CA ASN A 237 -0.54 -5.37 26.51
C ASN A 237 -0.65 -5.50 28.02
N TYR A 238 -1.86 -5.75 28.53
CA TYR A 238 -2.07 -5.92 29.96
C TYR A 238 -1.22 -7.05 30.55
N PHE A 239 -1.18 -8.20 29.86
CA PHE A 239 -0.37 -9.33 30.29
C PHE A 239 1.13 -9.01 30.28
N LEU A 240 1.67 -8.51 29.15
CA LEU A 240 3.10 -8.25 29.00
C LEU A 240 3.59 -7.09 29.91
N VAL A 241 2.79 -6.03 30.04
CA VAL A 241 3.19 -4.82 30.77
C VAL A 241 2.86 -4.93 32.25
N SER A 242 1.65 -5.40 32.61
CA SER A 242 1.20 -5.41 34.00
C SER A 242 1.45 -6.72 34.73
N LYS A 243 1.35 -7.88 34.07
CA LYS A 243 1.57 -9.20 34.72
C LYS A 243 3.03 -9.65 34.66
N LEU A 244 3.68 -9.52 33.51
CA LEU A 244 5.10 -9.85 33.35
C LEU A 244 6.04 -8.68 33.68
N SER A 245 5.49 -7.50 33.96
CA SER A 245 6.26 -6.30 34.35
C SER A 245 7.39 -5.94 33.36
N LEU A 246 7.21 -6.21 32.06
CA LEU A 246 8.24 -5.96 31.03
C LEU A 246 8.43 -4.47 30.70
N GLY A 247 7.61 -3.59 31.29
CA GLY A 247 7.67 -2.14 31.09
C GLY A 247 7.55 -1.77 29.60
N ILE A 248 8.40 -0.84 29.15
CA ILE A 248 8.41 -0.34 27.76
C ILE A 248 8.63 -1.45 26.72
N LYS A 249 9.38 -2.50 27.08
CA LYS A 249 9.65 -3.65 26.21
C LYS A 249 8.36 -4.42 25.93
N GLY A 250 7.51 -4.55 26.95
CA GLY A 250 6.20 -5.20 26.84
C GLY A 250 5.28 -4.50 25.84
N VAL A 251 5.30 -3.16 25.81
CA VAL A 251 4.52 -2.38 24.83
C VAL A 251 5.06 -2.58 23.40
N ALA A 252 6.38 -2.59 23.21
CA ALA A 252 6.96 -2.87 21.89
C ALA A 252 6.60 -4.29 21.39
N ILE A 253 6.76 -5.30 22.25
CA ILE A 253 6.44 -6.70 21.93
C ILE A 253 4.94 -6.90 21.65
N SER A 254 4.05 -6.25 22.40
CA SER A 254 2.61 -6.33 22.17
C SER A 254 2.24 -5.82 20.77
N GLY A 255 2.92 -4.76 20.33
CA GLY A 255 2.81 -4.20 19.00
C GLY A 255 3.27 -5.20 17.92
N VAL A 256 4.47 -5.76 18.07
CA VAL A 256 5.00 -6.79 17.16
C VAL A 256 4.01 -7.95 17.03
N TRP A 257 3.60 -8.52 18.16
CA TRP A 257 2.72 -9.68 18.18
C TRP A 257 1.38 -9.37 17.49
N THR A 258 0.80 -8.21 17.75
CA THR A 258 -0.48 -7.84 17.14
C THR A 258 -0.38 -7.69 15.62
N ASN A 259 0.75 -7.22 15.08
CA ASN A 259 0.95 -7.16 13.64
C ASN A 259 1.18 -8.54 13.02
N PHE A 260 1.92 -9.42 13.70
CA PHE A 260 2.03 -10.82 13.26
C PHE A 260 0.70 -11.55 13.31
N ASN A 261 -0.14 -11.32 14.33
CA ASN A 261 -1.49 -11.88 14.40
C ASN A 261 -2.35 -11.39 13.21
N LEU A 262 -2.26 -10.12 12.86
CA LEU A 262 -2.96 -9.56 11.71
C LEU A 262 -2.48 -10.19 10.40
N VAL A 263 -1.17 -10.31 10.19
CA VAL A 263 -0.58 -10.96 9.02
C VAL A 263 -1.00 -12.42 8.93
N ALA A 264 -0.90 -13.18 10.03
CA ALA A 264 -1.29 -14.59 10.07
C ALA A 264 -2.78 -14.77 9.76
N SER A 265 -3.65 -13.92 10.33
CA SER A 265 -5.10 -13.96 10.08
C SER A 265 -5.43 -13.64 8.61
N LEU A 266 -4.73 -12.69 8.00
CA LEU A 266 -4.89 -12.36 6.59
C LEU A 266 -4.43 -13.51 5.67
N ILE A 267 -3.29 -14.12 5.96
CA ILE A 267 -2.79 -15.27 5.19
C ILE A 267 -3.77 -16.44 5.32
N LEU A 268 -4.24 -16.73 6.54
CA LEU A 268 -5.23 -17.78 6.79
C LEU A 268 -6.51 -17.51 6.01
N TYR A 269 -7.03 -16.29 6.03
CA TYR A 269 -8.19 -15.91 5.23
C TYR A 269 -7.95 -16.14 3.72
N ILE A 270 -6.80 -15.70 3.19
CA ILE A 270 -6.47 -15.88 1.77
C ILE A 270 -6.47 -17.37 1.39
N LEU A 271 -5.91 -18.22 2.24
CA LEU A 271 -5.88 -19.68 2.04
C LEU A 271 -7.28 -20.29 2.09
N LEU A 272 -8.08 -19.98 3.12
CA LEU A 272 -9.41 -20.55 3.33
C LEU A 272 -10.44 -20.07 2.29
N SER A 273 -10.42 -18.78 1.94
CA SER A 273 -11.33 -18.20 0.94
C SER A 273 -11.00 -18.63 -0.49
N GLY A 274 -9.79 -19.16 -0.73
CA GLY A 274 -9.34 -19.54 -2.06
C GLY A 274 -9.12 -18.36 -3.01
N VAL A 275 -9.04 -17.11 -2.51
CA VAL A 275 -8.77 -15.91 -3.32
C VAL A 275 -7.48 -16.08 -4.14
N TYR A 276 -6.46 -16.72 -3.55
CA TYR A 276 -5.19 -16.99 -4.21
C TYR A 276 -5.31 -17.89 -5.46
N LYS A 277 -6.35 -18.72 -5.58
CA LYS A 277 -6.45 -19.74 -6.66
C LYS A 277 -6.40 -19.14 -8.07
N LYS A 278 -6.87 -17.91 -8.25
CA LYS A 278 -6.88 -17.23 -9.56
C LYS A 278 -5.65 -16.35 -9.79
N THR A 279 -4.98 -15.94 -8.73
CA THR A 279 -4.00 -14.84 -8.73
C THR A 279 -2.59 -15.28 -8.36
N TRP A 280 -2.46 -16.42 -7.71
CA TRP A 280 -1.20 -16.96 -7.21
C TRP A 280 -0.77 -18.16 -8.05
N GLY A 281 0.28 -17.98 -8.85
CA GLY A 281 0.88 -19.03 -9.67
C GLY A 281 1.93 -19.89 -8.94
N GLY A 282 2.04 -19.78 -7.61
CA GLY A 282 3.12 -20.38 -6.84
C GLY A 282 4.30 -19.43 -6.60
N LEU A 283 5.27 -19.86 -5.78
CA LEU A 283 6.54 -19.16 -5.63
C LEU A 283 7.32 -19.29 -6.94
N SER A 284 7.78 -18.16 -7.48
CA SER A 284 8.48 -18.13 -8.76
C SER A 284 9.76 -17.32 -8.67
N MET A 285 10.86 -17.86 -9.20
CA MET A 285 12.13 -17.12 -9.34
C MET A 285 12.01 -15.93 -10.29
N GLU A 286 10.91 -15.83 -11.04
CA GLU A 286 10.58 -14.61 -11.77
C GLU A 286 10.43 -13.40 -10.86
N CYS A 287 10.14 -13.58 -9.56
CA CYS A 287 10.13 -12.47 -8.60
C CYS A 287 11.53 -11.83 -8.43
N LEU A 288 12.61 -12.51 -8.81
CA LEU A 288 13.96 -11.96 -8.80
C LEU A 288 14.29 -11.14 -10.05
N LYS A 289 13.46 -11.18 -11.08
CA LYS A 289 13.64 -10.46 -12.35
C LYS A 289 12.68 -9.27 -12.46
N GLY A 290 12.96 -8.33 -13.38
CA GLY A 290 12.01 -7.29 -13.76
C GLY A 290 11.76 -6.17 -12.72
N TRP A 291 12.69 -5.95 -11.80
CA TRP A 291 12.54 -4.96 -10.70
C TRP A 291 12.34 -3.52 -11.16
N LYS A 292 12.86 -3.16 -12.34
CA LYS A 292 12.80 -1.80 -12.89
C LYS A 292 11.39 -1.23 -12.88
N SER A 293 10.41 -2.04 -13.27
CA SER A 293 9.01 -1.62 -13.30
C SER A 293 8.45 -1.28 -11.92
N LEU A 294 8.75 -2.11 -10.92
CA LEU A 294 8.31 -1.90 -9.55
C LEU A 294 9.04 -0.71 -8.93
N LEU A 295 10.37 -0.63 -9.09
CA LEU A 295 11.18 0.43 -8.51
C LEU A 295 10.85 1.81 -9.09
N ASN A 296 10.54 1.90 -10.38
CA ASN A 296 10.12 3.16 -11.01
C ASN A 296 8.82 3.73 -10.41
N LEU A 297 7.97 2.90 -9.80
CA LEU A 297 6.77 3.33 -9.10
C LEU A 297 7.00 3.45 -7.59
N ALA A 298 7.72 2.49 -7.00
CA ALA A 298 7.97 2.41 -5.58
C ALA A 298 8.85 3.55 -5.06
N ILE A 299 9.89 3.96 -5.80
CA ILE A 299 10.79 5.02 -5.34
C ILE A 299 10.06 6.38 -5.28
N PRO A 300 9.35 6.85 -6.33
CA PRO A 300 8.58 8.09 -6.23
C PRO A 300 7.47 8.03 -5.16
N SER A 301 6.76 6.90 -5.04
CA SER A 301 5.77 6.71 -3.98
C SER A 301 6.41 6.78 -2.58
N CYS A 302 7.58 6.17 -2.41
CA CYS A 302 8.35 6.22 -1.16
C CYS A 302 8.72 7.65 -0.80
N ILE A 303 9.26 8.42 -1.76
CA ILE A 303 9.62 9.82 -1.54
C ILE A 303 8.39 10.63 -1.13
N SER A 304 7.27 10.47 -1.85
CA SER A 304 6.02 11.18 -1.55
C SER A 304 5.52 10.91 -0.13
N VAL A 305 5.42 9.63 0.26
CA VAL A 305 4.95 9.24 1.60
C VAL A 305 5.93 9.67 2.70
N CYS A 306 7.24 9.55 2.45
CA CYS A 306 8.24 9.98 3.42
C CYS A 306 8.20 11.49 3.64
N LEU A 307 8.13 12.30 2.57
CA LEU A 307 8.05 13.75 2.70
C LEU A 307 6.80 14.19 3.47
N GLU A 308 5.66 13.54 3.23
CA GLU A 308 4.42 13.79 3.97
C GLU A 308 4.60 13.51 5.47
N TRP A 309 5.18 12.36 5.83
CA TRP A 309 5.34 11.98 7.24
C TRP A 309 6.42 12.80 7.93
N TRP A 310 7.55 13.03 7.26
CA TRP A 310 8.68 13.79 7.79
C TRP A 310 8.31 15.25 8.01
N TRP A 311 7.40 15.82 7.20
CA TRP A 311 6.90 17.17 7.40
C TRP A 311 6.31 17.38 8.81
N TYR A 312 5.50 16.43 9.31
CA TYR A 312 4.93 16.53 10.66
C TYR A 312 6.00 16.53 11.75
N GLU A 313 7.04 15.73 11.59
CA GLU A 313 8.15 15.63 12.55
C GLU A 313 9.03 16.90 12.51
N ILE A 314 9.29 17.45 11.33
CA ILE A 314 9.97 18.75 11.17
C ILE A 314 9.16 19.86 11.85
N MET A 315 7.83 19.87 11.70
CA MET A 315 6.97 20.84 12.37
C MET A 315 7.05 20.73 13.90
N ILE A 316 7.08 19.52 14.47
CA ILE A 316 7.31 19.32 15.91
C ILE A 316 8.67 19.90 16.33
N LEU A 317 9.74 19.61 15.57
CA LEU A 317 11.08 20.11 15.87
C LEU A 317 11.14 21.64 15.86
N LEU A 318 10.52 22.27 14.85
CA LEU A 318 10.44 23.73 14.76
C LEU A 318 9.62 24.33 15.90
N CYS A 319 8.53 23.67 16.34
CA CYS A 319 7.79 24.07 17.54
C CYS A 319 8.66 24.08 18.81
N GLY A 320 9.65 23.19 18.88
CA GLY A 320 10.62 23.11 19.98
C GLY A 320 11.62 24.27 20.03
N LEU A 321 11.72 25.09 18.98
CA LEU A 321 12.60 26.26 18.90
C LEU A 321 11.88 27.58 19.20
N LEU A 322 10.56 27.55 19.42
CA LEU A 322 9.76 28.74 19.72
C LEU A 322 9.90 29.19 21.19
N LEU A 323 9.53 30.44 21.47
CA LEU A 323 9.66 31.08 22.79
C LEU A 323 9.00 30.30 23.95
N ASN A 324 7.93 29.53 23.68
CA ASN A 324 7.29 28.65 24.67
C ASN A 324 7.24 27.20 24.15
N PRO A 325 8.39 26.49 24.15
CA PRO A 325 8.52 25.23 23.43
C PRO A 325 7.68 24.12 24.07
N LYS A 326 7.50 24.14 25.40
CA LYS A 326 6.66 23.15 26.11
C LYS A 326 5.20 23.22 25.65
N ALA A 327 4.62 24.43 25.65
CA ALA A 327 3.22 24.61 25.25
C ALA A 327 3.06 24.36 23.75
N THR A 328 3.96 24.87 22.91
CA THR A 328 3.82 24.76 21.46
C THR A 328 4.04 23.34 20.95
N VAL A 329 5.03 22.60 21.48
CA VAL A 329 5.22 21.17 21.15
C VAL A 329 4.02 20.33 21.63
N ALA A 330 3.49 20.59 22.82
CA ALA A 330 2.30 19.88 23.31
C ALA A 330 1.08 20.13 22.41
N SER A 331 0.82 21.39 22.04
CA SER A 331 -0.25 21.75 21.10
C SER A 331 -0.06 21.11 19.73
N MET A 332 1.17 21.11 19.20
CA MET A 332 1.50 20.45 17.93
C MET A 332 1.28 18.94 18.00
N GLY A 333 1.62 18.30 19.12
CA GLY A 333 1.35 16.88 19.34
C GLY A 333 -0.14 16.56 19.28
N ILE A 334 -0.98 17.34 19.98
CA ILE A 334 -2.44 17.20 19.93
C ILE A 334 -2.95 17.42 18.50
N LEU A 335 -2.42 18.44 17.81
CA LEU A 335 -2.76 18.75 16.44
C LEU A 335 -2.44 17.58 15.49
N ILE A 336 -1.27 16.97 15.60
CA ILE A 336 -0.86 15.84 14.75
C ILE A 336 -1.72 14.61 15.01
N GLN A 337 -2.03 14.29 16.27
CA GLN A 337 -2.92 13.18 16.60
C GLN A 337 -4.33 13.40 16.04
N THR A 338 -4.85 14.61 16.17
CA THR A 338 -6.17 14.98 15.63
C THR A 338 -6.17 14.90 14.10
N THR A 339 -5.13 15.45 13.47
CA THR A 339 -4.95 15.41 12.01
C THR A 339 -4.84 13.97 11.52
N SER A 340 -4.10 13.11 12.20
CA SER A 340 -3.94 11.70 11.84
C SER A 340 -5.27 10.95 11.87
N LEU A 341 -6.10 11.19 12.89
CA LEU A 341 -7.44 10.60 12.99
C LEU A 341 -8.35 11.05 11.85
N ILE A 342 -8.35 12.34 11.57
CA ILE A 342 -9.14 12.97 10.49
C ILE A 342 -8.65 12.50 9.11
N TYR A 343 -7.34 12.34 8.93
CA TYR A 343 -6.71 11.93 7.67
C TYR A 343 -7.09 10.51 7.23
N ILE A 344 -7.58 9.65 8.13
CA ILE A 344 -8.05 8.29 7.81
C ILE A 344 -9.17 8.32 6.76
N PHE A 345 -10.03 9.33 6.79
CA PHE A 345 -11.17 9.44 5.87
C PHE A 345 -10.73 9.75 4.43
N PRO A 346 -10.03 10.87 4.14
CA PRO A 346 -9.58 11.18 2.79
C PRO A 346 -8.56 10.17 2.27
N SER A 347 -7.67 9.62 3.11
CA SER A 347 -6.73 8.58 2.68
C SER A 347 -7.42 7.28 2.26
N SER A 348 -8.46 6.85 3.00
CA SER A 348 -9.25 5.67 2.64
C SER A 348 -10.04 5.86 1.36
N LEU A 349 -10.58 7.06 1.13
CA LEU A 349 -11.20 7.42 -0.14
C LEU A 349 -10.15 7.43 -1.27
N GLY A 350 -8.96 8.00 -1.05
CA GLY A 350 -7.85 7.98 -1.99
C GLY A 350 -7.44 6.57 -2.42
N PHE A 351 -7.35 5.62 -1.48
CA PHE A 351 -7.11 4.21 -1.79
C PHE A 351 -8.22 3.57 -2.63
N SER A 352 -9.48 3.92 -2.35
CA SER A 352 -10.63 3.47 -3.11
C SER A 352 -10.60 3.99 -4.55
N VAL A 353 -10.34 5.29 -4.72
CA VAL A 353 -10.19 5.94 -6.03
C VAL A 353 -9.03 5.32 -6.81
N SER A 354 -7.86 5.19 -6.18
CA SER A 354 -6.68 4.57 -6.79
C SER A 354 -6.97 3.16 -7.32
N THR A 355 -7.66 2.35 -6.49
CA THR A 355 -8.08 0.99 -6.88
C THR A 355 -9.06 1.00 -8.06
N ARG A 356 -10.12 1.81 -8.00
CA ARG A 356 -11.13 1.89 -9.07
C ARG A 356 -10.53 2.40 -10.38
N VAL A 357 -9.75 3.48 -10.32
CA VAL A 357 -9.05 4.04 -11.48
C VAL A 357 -8.08 3.03 -12.08
N GLY A 358 -7.27 2.36 -11.27
CA GLY A 358 -6.37 1.30 -11.73
C GLY A 358 -7.12 0.16 -12.42
N ASN A 359 -8.21 -0.31 -11.84
CA ASN A 359 -9.04 -1.38 -12.39
C ASN A 359 -9.71 -0.98 -13.73
N GLU A 360 -10.27 0.22 -13.83
CA GLU A 360 -10.92 0.66 -15.08
C GLU A 360 -9.91 0.99 -16.19
N ILE A 361 -8.73 1.52 -15.86
CA ILE A 361 -7.62 1.70 -16.81
C ILE A 361 -7.18 0.33 -17.35
N GLY A 362 -6.93 -0.64 -16.46
CA GLY A 362 -6.55 -2.00 -16.84
C GLY A 362 -7.60 -2.68 -17.73
N ALA A 363 -8.88 -2.43 -17.47
CA ALA A 363 -10.01 -2.94 -18.25
C ALA A 363 -10.25 -2.20 -19.57
N ARG A 364 -9.40 -1.23 -19.94
CA ARG A 364 -9.52 -0.37 -21.14
C ARG A 364 -10.80 0.48 -21.17
N ARG A 365 -11.19 1.04 -20.03
CA ARG A 365 -12.39 1.88 -19.87
C ARG A 365 -12.02 3.27 -19.34
N PRO A 366 -11.35 4.13 -20.14
CA PRO A 366 -10.85 5.43 -19.69
C PRO A 366 -11.96 6.37 -19.21
N GLU A 367 -13.15 6.34 -19.83
CA GLU A 367 -14.30 7.15 -19.38
C GLU A 367 -14.76 6.78 -17.97
N LYS A 368 -14.77 5.49 -17.62
CA LYS A 368 -15.11 5.04 -16.26
C LYS A 368 -14.00 5.37 -15.26
N ALA A 369 -12.74 5.28 -15.68
CA ALA A 369 -11.62 5.72 -14.85
C ALA A 369 -11.70 7.22 -14.54
N LYS A 370 -12.03 8.05 -15.54
CA LYS A 370 -12.26 9.49 -15.37
C LYS A 370 -13.44 9.75 -14.44
N LEU A 371 -14.56 9.04 -14.61
CA LEU A 371 -15.72 9.16 -13.73
C LEU A 371 -15.35 8.83 -12.27
N ALA A 372 -14.65 7.72 -12.03
CA ALA A 372 -14.19 7.33 -10.69
C ALA A 372 -13.30 8.39 -10.05
N ALA A 373 -12.37 8.98 -10.82
CA ALA A 373 -11.52 10.06 -10.35
C ALA A 373 -12.32 11.33 -10.00
N VAL A 374 -13.26 11.74 -10.86
CA VAL A 374 -14.09 12.93 -10.62
C VAL A 374 -14.99 12.75 -9.41
N VAL A 375 -15.73 11.63 -9.33
CA VAL A 375 -16.61 11.34 -8.19
C VAL A 375 -15.81 11.25 -6.89
N GLY A 376 -14.62 10.64 -6.95
CA GLY A 376 -13.68 10.59 -5.83
C GLY A 376 -13.23 11.97 -5.35
N LEU A 377 -12.76 12.82 -6.26
CA LEU A 377 -12.32 14.18 -5.95
C LEU A 377 -13.46 15.05 -5.41
N SER A 378 -14.64 14.96 -6.01
CA SER A 378 -15.84 15.63 -5.50
C SER A 378 -16.21 15.13 -4.10
N GLY A 379 -16.12 13.82 -3.86
CA GLY A 379 -16.33 13.22 -2.54
C GLY A 379 -15.34 13.72 -1.50
N SER A 380 -14.06 13.80 -1.84
CA SER A 380 -13.03 14.35 -0.94
C SER A 380 -13.32 15.81 -0.59
N PHE A 381 -13.68 16.65 -1.58
CA PHE A 381 -14.02 18.05 -1.34
C PHE A 381 -15.23 18.21 -0.41
N VAL A 382 -16.24 17.34 -0.55
CA VAL A 382 -17.40 17.32 0.36
C VAL A 382 -16.99 16.91 1.78
N LEU A 383 -16.15 15.88 1.92
CA LEU A 383 -15.65 15.46 3.23
C LEU A 383 -14.82 16.56 3.92
N ASP A 384 -13.97 17.25 3.15
CA ASP A 384 -13.11 18.32 3.66
C ASP A 384 -13.89 19.62 3.99
N SER A 385 -15.02 19.86 3.32
CA SER A 385 -15.87 21.03 3.54
C SER A 385 -16.89 20.86 4.67
N LEU A 386 -17.08 19.65 5.20
CA LEU A 386 -17.91 19.45 6.39
C LEU A 386 -17.37 20.32 7.54
N PRO A 387 -18.24 20.98 8.34
CA PRO A 387 -17.80 21.87 9.43
C PRO A 387 -16.83 21.20 10.42
N CYS A 388 -16.93 19.88 10.60
CA CYS A 388 -16.03 19.07 11.41
C CYS A 388 -14.59 18.98 10.84
N PHE A 389 -14.38 19.26 9.56
CA PHE A 389 -13.06 19.40 8.93
C PHE A 389 -12.67 20.89 8.77
N SER A 390 -13.61 21.73 8.32
CA SER A 390 -13.36 23.16 8.00
C SER A 390 -13.19 24.06 9.24
N GLN A 391 -14.03 23.93 10.28
CA GLN A 391 -13.83 24.67 11.54
C GLN A 391 -12.59 24.21 12.29
N TYR A 392 -12.04 23.04 11.96
CA TYR A 392 -10.81 22.52 12.58
C TYR A 392 -9.57 23.10 11.91
N GLN A 393 -9.46 23.13 10.57
CA GLN A 393 -8.36 23.85 9.92
C GLN A 393 -8.37 25.34 10.28
N LEU A 394 -9.53 26.01 10.29
CA LEU A 394 -9.61 27.41 10.75
C LEU A 394 -9.43 27.57 12.26
N GLY A 395 -9.88 26.62 13.09
CA GLY A 395 -9.70 26.66 14.56
C GLY A 395 -8.26 26.42 15.01
N ILE A 396 -7.45 25.77 14.18
CA ILE A 396 -6.01 25.53 14.40
C ILE A 396 -5.17 26.76 14.03
N PHE A 397 -5.59 27.53 13.01
CA PHE A 397 -4.92 28.79 12.64
C PHE A 397 -5.54 30.05 13.28
N GLY A 398 -6.77 29.98 13.78
CA GLY A 398 -7.65 31.14 13.96
C GLY A 398 -7.81 31.76 15.36
N PRO A 399 -7.52 31.12 16.50
CA PRO A 399 -7.59 31.83 17.79
C PRO A 399 -6.21 32.20 18.36
N ALA A 400 -5.20 31.34 18.21
CA ALA A 400 -3.89 31.55 18.83
C ALA A 400 -3.02 32.59 18.10
N CYS A 401 -3.21 32.75 16.78
CA CYS A 401 -2.49 33.73 15.98
C CYS A 401 -3.13 35.14 16.08
N LEU A 402 -4.47 35.21 16.16
CA LEU A 402 -5.22 36.47 16.24
C LEU A 402 -5.17 37.13 17.63
N LEU A 403 -4.97 36.37 18.72
CA LEU A 403 -4.84 36.95 20.07
C LEU A 403 -3.46 37.59 20.34
N LYS A 404 -2.44 37.31 19.53
CA LYS A 404 -1.10 37.93 19.66
C LYS A 404 -0.93 39.20 18.82
N ILE A 405 -1.73 39.36 17.77
CA ILE A 405 -1.71 40.57 16.92
C ILE A 405 -2.58 41.70 17.50
N LYS A 406 -3.49 41.41 18.44
CA LYS A 406 -4.24 42.44 19.20
C LYS A 406 -3.50 42.97 20.45
N ARG A 407 -2.26 42.53 20.70
CA ARG A 407 -1.42 42.98 21.83
C ARG A 407 -0.04 43.49 21.40
N LEU A 408 0.12 43.80 20.12
CA LEU A 408 1.08 44.77 19.60
C LEU A 408 0.26 45.95 19.07
#